data_AF-A0A3R5UD44-F1
#
_entry.id   AF-A0A3R5UD44-F1
#
_cell.length_a   1.000
_cell.length_b   1.000
_cell.length_c   1.000
_cell.angle_alpha   90.00
_cell.angle_beta   90.00
_cell.angle_gamma   90.00
#
_symmetry.space_group_name_H-M   'P 1'
#
loop_
_entity.id
_entity.type
_entity.pdbx_description
1 polymer ?
#
loop_
_entity_poly.entity_id
_entity_poly.type
_entity_poly.pdbx_seq_one_letter_code
_entity_poly.pdbx_strand_id
1 'polypeptide(L)'
;MSSWFKWQGRILPSFRWPDIGLDDYRNYEEEQVILLLQGYQMEPRFPIGAFSRWDIDRYLTRTFGLVYHHVKPDIILFLGDLIDEGSTASDEEFYYAYQRFNDVFSPAQYTKKIYIPGDNDIGGEGRDFRTHKKEERFVKHFENMTGVSTFGFIDYIKLDMQFPEPRFLEKRMLAASFGNKLGPEIPSKI
;
A
#
# COMPACT_ATOMS: atom_id res chain seq x y z
N MET A 1 56.82 -10.92 10.00
CA MET A 1 55.73 -9.97 9.66
C MET A 1 54.50 -10.82 9.35
N SER A 2 53.82 -11.27 10.41
CA SER A 2 52.54 -10.75 10.96
C SER A 2 51.33 -11.31 10.19
N SER A 3 50.68 -12.38 10.65
CA SER A 3 49.78 -12.49 11.83
C SER A 3 48.36 -11.97 11.56
N TRP A 4 47.43 -12.93 11.41
CA TRP A 4 46.06 -12.99 11.93
C TRP A 4 45.08 -11.82 11.73
N PHE A 5 43.95 -12.08 11.06
CA PHE A 5 42.61 -11.84 11.65
C PHE A 5 41.53 -12.70 10.97
N LYS A 6 40.90 -13.59 11.75
CA LYS A 6 39.64 -14.27 11.41
C LYS A 6 38.50 -13.33 11.80
N TRP A 7 37.51 -13.16 10.92
CA TRP A 7 36.21 -12.61 11.32
C TRP A 7 35.23 -13.77 11.52
N GLN A 8 34.87 -14.03 12.78
CA GLN A 8 33.69 -14.80 13.15
C GLN A 8 32.56 -13.79 13.36
N GLY A 9 31.75 -13.59 12.33
CA GLY A 9 30.50 -12.85 12.41
C GLY A 9 29.33 -13.82 12.32
N ARG A 10 28.74 -14.18 13.47
CA ARG A 10 27.34 -14.63 13.46
C ARG A 10 26.49 -13.37 13.35
N ILE A 11 25.93 -13.12 12.17
CA ILE A 11 24.76 -12.26 12.01
C ILE A 11 23.62 -13.16 11.53
N LEU A 12 22.50 -12.95 12.24
CA LEU A 12 21.24 -13.68 12.23
C LEU A 12 20.71 -13.92 10.81
N PRO A 13 19.86 -14.95 10.59
CA PRO A 13 19.41 -15.34 9.26
C PRO A 13 18.85 -14.11 8.56
N SER A 14 19.47 -13.78 7.44
CA SER A 14 18.93 -12.87 6.44
C SER A 14 17.43 -13.09 6.33
N PHE A 15 16.66 -12.01 6.43
CA PHE A 15 15.28 -11.96 5.97
C PHE A 15 15.29 -12.36 4.49
N ARG A 16 15.22 -13.66 4.22
CA ARG A 16 14.90 -14.18 2.90
C ARG A 16 13.41 -14.03 2.81
N TRP A 17 12.95 -13.35 1.76
CA TRP A 17 11.63 -13.62 1.23
C TRP A 17 11.47 -15.14 1.18
N PRO A 18 10.33 -15.72 1.62
CA PRO A 18 10.10 -17.14 1.43
C PRO A 18 10.37 -17.45 -0.03
N ASP A 19 11.26 -18.41 -0.26
CA ASP A 19 11.52 -18.95 -1.58
C ASP A 19 10.23 -19.67 -1.96
N ILE A 20 9.36 -18.99 -2.72
CA ILE A 20 8.19 -19.62 -3.30
C ILE A 20 8.77 -20.50 -4.39
N GLY A 21 8.99 -21.76 -4.05
CA GLY A 21 9.43 -22.77 -5.00
C GLY A 21 8.52 -22.67 -6.22
N LEU A 22 9.10 -22.28 -7.35
CA LEU A 22 8.49 -22.46 -8.66
C LEU A 22 8.57 -23.95 -8.98
N ASP A 23 7.95 -24.77 -8.15
CA ASP A 23 7.74 -26.16 -8.47
C ASP A 23 6.58 -26.21 -9.47
N ASP A 24 6.87 -26.88 -10.58
CA ASP A 24 6.01 -27.12 -11.73
C ASP A 24 4.56 -27.44 -11.34
N TYR A 25 3.64 -26.98 -12.19
CA TYR A 25 2.18 -27.12 -12.12
C TYR A 25 1.45 -26.07 -11.26
N ARG A 26 1.30 -24.85 -11.81
CA ARG A 26 0.23 -23.93 -11.41
C ARG A 26 -1.13 -24.64 -11.55
N ASN A 27 -1.70 -25.07 -10.44
CA ASN A 27 -3.11 -25.49 -10.39
C ASN A 27 -3.99 -24.23 -10.53
N TYR A 28 -4.94 -24.28 -11.45
CA TYR A 28 -5.91 -23.22 -11.75
C TYR A 28 -6.95 -22.97 -10.61
N GLU A 29 -6.65 -23.34 -9.37
CA GLU A 29 -7.53 -23.09 -8.21
C GLU A 29 -7.05 -21.96 -7.29
N GLU A 30 -5.89 -21.34 -7.58
CA GLU A 30 -5.50 -20.09 -6.92
C GLU A 30 -6.17 -18.90 -7.62
N GLU A 31 -7.38 -18.57 -7.19
CA GLU A 31 -8.06 -17.34 -7.57
C GLU A 31 -7.25 -16.13 -7.09
N GLN A 32 -6.45 -15.54 -7.97
CA GLN A 32 -5.94 -14.19 -7.78
C GLN A 32 -7.09 -13.21 -7.95
N VAL A 33 -7.69 -12.80 -6.84
CA VAL A 33 -8.69 -11.74 -6.85
C VAL A 33 -7.95 -10.41 -6.92
N ILE A 34 -7.73 -9.92 -8.14
CA ILE A 34 -7.28 -8.55 -8.37
C ILE A 34 -8.49 -7.64 -8.16
N LEU A 35 -8.49 -6.87 -7.07
CA LEU A 35 -9.54 -5.92 -6.74
C LEU A 35 -9.18 -4.56 -7.36
N LEU A 36 -9.71 -4.25 -8.55
CA LEU A 36 -9.57 -2.92 -9.17
C LEU A 36 -10.91 -2.21 -9.23
N LEU A 37 -10.93 -0.96 -8.76
CA LEU A 37 -12.11 -0.11 -8.84
C LEU A 37 -12.15 0.58 -10.21
N GLN A 38 -12.89 -0.01 -11.15
CA GLN A 38 -13.01 0.44 -12.54
C GLN A 38 -13.25 1.96 -12.68
N GLY A 39 -12.54 2.63 -13.59
CA GLY A 39 -12.66 4.06 -13.89
C GLY A 39 -13.97 4.54 -14.56
N TYR A 40 -14.00 5.80 -14.98
CA TYR A 40 -15.12 6.46 -15.66
C TYR A 40 -14.78 6.96 -17.06
N GLN A 41 -13.56 7.44 -17.30
CA GLN A 41 -13.15 8.17 -18.50
C GLN A 41 -12.77 7.24 -19.66
N MET A 42 -12.10 6.13 -19.39
CA MET A 42 -11.62 5.17 -20.41
C MET A 42 -12.55 3.95 -20.57
N GLU A 43 -13.83 4.12 -20.21
CA GLU A 43 -14.80 3.03 -20.15
C GLU A 43 -15.89 3.10 -21.23
N PRO A 44 -16.55 1.96 -21.55
CA PRO A 44 -17.69 1.95 -22.44
C PRO A 44 -18.75 2.98 -22.05
N ARG A 45 -19.31 3.68 -23.04
CA ARG A 45 -20.33 4.70 -22.81
C ARG A 45 -21.58 4.12 -22.15
N PHE A 46 -22.38 5.00 -21.55
CA PHE A 46 -23.70 4.63 -21.07
C PHE A 46 -24.51 3.92 -22.18
N PRO A 47 -25.20 2.80 -21.86
CA PRO A 47 -25.41 2.23 -20.52
C PRO A 47 -24.34 1.21 -20.09
N ILE A 48 -23.50 0.73 -21.00
CA ILE A 48 -22.62 -0.42 -20.78
C ILE A 48 -21.66 -0.17 -19.61
N GLY A 49 -20.91 0.93 -19.60
CA GLY A 49 -19.96 1.21 -18.51
C GLY A 49 -20.65 1.43 -17.16
N ALA A 50 -21.88 1.94 -17.15
CA ALA A 50 -22.63 2.11 -15.91
C ALA A 50 -23.04 0.76 -15.31
N PHE A 51 -23.50 -0.17 -16.16
CA PHE A 51 -23.79 -1.55 -15.73
C PHE A 51 -22.52 -2.30 -15.30
N SER A 52 -21.42 -2.19 -16.05
CA SER A 52 -20.16 -2.83 -15.68
C SER A 52 -19.64 -2.34 -14.32
N ARG A 53 -19.63 -1.02 -14.08
CA ARG A 53 -19.22 -0.46 -12.79
C ARG A 53 -20.11 -0.96 -11.65
N TRP A 54 -21.43 -0.96 -11.85
CA TRP A 54 -22.37 -1.45 -10.85
C TRP A 54 -22.15 -2.94 -10.52
N ASP A 55 -21.86 -3.76 -11.54
CA ASP A 55 -21.63 -5.19 -11.36
C ASP A 55 -20.30 -5.44 -10.63
N ILE A 56 -19.23 -4.78 -11.06
CA ILE A 56 -17.90 -4.85 -10.43
C ILE A 56 -17.96 -4.37 -8.98
N ASP A 57 -18.59 -3.22 -8.70
CA ASP A 57 -18.72 -2.71 -7.34
C ASP A 57 -19.40 -3.72 -6.42
N ARG A 58 -20.49 -4.33 -6.89
CA ARG A 58 -21.22 -5.35 -6.13
C ARG A 58 -20.41 -6.61 -5.94
N TYR A 59 -19.66 -7.02 -6.96
CA TYR A 59 -18.75 -8.15 -6.86
C TYR A 59 -17.69 -7.89 -5.79
N LEU A 60 -16.98 -6.75 -5.87
CA LEU A 60 -15.94 -6.35 -4.92
C LEU A 60 -16.49 -6.24 -3.49
N THR A 61 -17.62 -5.55 -3.28
CA THR A 61 -18.22 -5.43 -1.95
C THR A 61 -18.55 -6.80 -1.36
N ARG A 62 -19.09 -7.72 -2.17
CA ARG A 62 -19.45 -9.06 -1.70
C ARG A 62 -18.22 -9.89 -1.37
N THR A 63 -17.27 -9.99 -2.29
CA THR A 63 -16.08 -10.83 -2.10
C THR A 63 -15.21 -10.31 -0.98
N PHE A 64 -14.96 -8.99 -0.94
CA PHE A 64 -14.27 -8.35 0.17
C PHE A 64 -15.00 -8.56 1.49
N GLY A 65 -16.33 -8.38 1.52
CA GLY A 65 -17.15 -8.62 2.70
C GLY A 65 -17.03 -10.06 3.23
N LEU A 66 -17.05 -11.05 2.34
CA LEU A 66 -16.86 -12.46 2.71
C LEU A 66 -15.49 -12.71 3.33
N VAL A 67 -14.42 -12.20 2.70
CA VAL A 67 -13.04 -12.33 3.22
C VAL A 67 -12.92 -11.62 4.56
N TYR A 68 -13.44 -10.40 4.67
CA TYR A 68 -13.40 -9.60 5.89
C TYR A 68 -14.12 -10.30 7.05
N HIS A 69 -15.33 -10.84 6.83
CA HIS A 69 -16.08 -11.55 7.87
C HIS A 69 -15.46 -12.90 8.26
N HIS A 70 -14.74 -13.55 7.35
CA HIS A 70 -14.02 -14.79 7.63
C HIS A 70 -12.74 -14.53 8.42
N VAL A 71 -11.87 -13.63 7.92
CA VAL A 71 -10.55 -13.34 8.49
C VAL A 71 -10.64 -12.50 9.76
N LYS A 72 -11.62 -11.57 9.83
CA LYS A 72 -11.81 -10.60 10.92
C LYS A 72 -10.52 -9.82 11.25
N PRO A 73 -9.97 -9.10 10.27
CA PRO A 73 -8.67 -8.44 10.44
C PRO A 73 -8.74 -7.27 11.42
N ASP A 74 -7.70 -7.12 12.25
CA ASP A 74 -7.51 -5.95 13.10
C ASP A 74 -7.08 -4.70 12.30
N ILE A 75 -6.37 -4.93 11.19
CA ILE A 75 -5.86 -3.90 10.29
C ILE A 75 -5.95 -4.34 8.83
N ILE A 76 -6.18 -3.40 7.93
CA ILE A 76 -6.17 -3.62 6.49
C ILE A 76 -5.16 -2.68 5.85
N LEU A 77 -4.31 -3.23 4.98
CA LEU A 77 -3.31 -2.50 4.23
C LEU A 77 -3.75 -2.46 2.76
N PHE A 78 -3.89 -1.26 2.21
CA PHE A 78 -4.12 -1.03 0.79
C PHE A 78 -2.82 -0.52 0.16
N LEU A 79 -2.31 -1.26 -0.82
CA LEU A 79 -0.93 -1.16 -1.29
C LEU A 79 -0.75 -0.44 -2.64
N GLY A 80 -1.67 0.44 -2.99
CA GLY A 80 -1.66 1.21 -4.23
C GLY A 80 -2.85 0.94 -5.13
N ASP A 81 -2.95 1.73 -6.19
CA ASP A 81 -4.00 1.72 -7.22
C ASP A 81 -5.41 1.63 -6.65
N LEU A 82 -5.68 2.51 -5.69
CA LEU A 82 -6.98 2.57 -5.00
C LEU A 82 -8.07 3.08 -5.95
N ILE A 83 -7.69 4.00 -6.83
CA ILE A 83 -8.53 4.62 -7.84
C ILE A 83 -7.84 4.50 -9.19
N ASP A 84 -8.46 3.78 -10.12
CA ASP A 84 -7.95 3.48 -11.46
C ASP A 84 -7.58 4.72 -12.29
N GLU A 85 -8.36 5.79 -12.19
CA GLU A 85 -8.11 7.05 -12.91
C GLU A 85 -7.76 8.20 -11.97
N GLY A 86 -7.28 7.89 -10.76
CA GLY A 86 -7.05 8.87 -9.70
C GLY A 86 -6.09 9.99 -10.13
N SER A 87 -5.11 9.66 -10.95
CA SER A 87 -4.07 10.57 -11.42
C SER A 87 -4.58 11.54 -12.49
N THR A 88 -5.43 11.08 -13.41
CA THR A 88 -5.98 11.89 -14.51
C THR A 88 -7.30 12.57 -14.17
N ALA A 89 -7.96 12.16 -13.10
CA ALA A 89 -9.21 12.74 -12.62
C ALA A 89 -9.09 14.23 -12.29
N SER A 90 -10.17 14.97 -12.54
CA SER A 90 -10.43 16.25 -11.89
C SER A 90 -10.65 16.06 -10.37
N ASP A 91 -10.65 17.16 -9.62
CA ASP A 91 -10.81 17.09 -8.15
C ASP A 91 -12.20 16.59 -7.75
N GLU A 92 -13.22 16.86 -8.59
CA GLU A 92 -14.59 16.37 -8.40
C GLU A 92 -14.70 14.87 -8.75
N GLU A 93 -14.15 14.44 -9.90
CA GLU A 93 -14.14 13.02 -10.28
C GLU A 93 -13.39 12.16 -9.25
N PHE A 94 -12.26 12.66 -8.75
CA PHE A 94 -11.51 11.99 -7.70
C PHE A 94 -12.34 11.85 -6.42
N TYR A 95 -13.09 12.88 -6.04
CA TYR A 95 -13.95 12.83 -4.87
C TYR A 95 -15.06 11.78 -5.04
N TYR A 96 -15.71 11.71 -6.20
CA TYR A 96 -16.72 10.66 -6.47
C TYR A 96 -16.11 9.26 -6.47
N ALA A 97 -14.91 9.09 -7.04
CA ALA A 97 -14.20 7.81 -7.02
C ALA A 97 -13.81 7.41 -5.59
N TYR A 98 -13.37 8.36 -4.77
CA TYR A 98 -13.09 8.15 -3.34
C TYR A 98 -14.34 7.76 -2.55
N GLN A 99 -15.50 8.38 -2.81
CA GLN A 99 -16.76 7.96 -2.18
C GLN A 99 -17.11 6.52 -2.57
N ARG A 100 -17.02 6.20 -3.86
CA ARG A 100 -17.26 4.84 -4.37
C ARG A 100 -16.30 3.81 -3.76
N PHE A 101 -15.02 4.15 -3.59
CA PHE A 101 -14.05 3.32 -2.86
C PHE A 101 -14.54 3.02 -1.42
N ASN A 102 -14.98 4.04 -0.69
CA ASN A 102 -15.49 3.83 0.67
C ASN A 102 -16.76 2.97 0.71
N ASP A 103 -17.65 3.12 -0.27
CA ASP A 103 -18.86 2.31 -0.38
C ASP A 103 -18.52 0.84 -0.67
N VAL A 104 -17.59 0.60 -1.60
CA VAL A 104 -17.13 -0.75 -1.96
C VAL A 104 -16.53 -1.47 -0.75
N PHE A 105 -15.67 -0.78 0.00
CA PHE A 105 -14.98 -1.31 1.19
C PHE A 105 -15.70 -0.98 2.52
N SER A 106 -16.98 -0.65 2.46
CA SER A 106 -17.81 -0.33 3.64
C SER A 106 -17.91 -1.46 4.69
N PRO A 107 -17.78 -2.77 4.37
CA PRO A 107 -17.70 -3.80 5.41
C PRO A 107 -16.57 -3.57 6.43
N ALA A 108 -15.50 -2.87 6.03
CA ALA A 108 -14.36 -2.52 6.86
C ALA A 108 -14.38 -1.08 7.39
N GLN A 109 -15.54 -0.42 7.45
CA GLN A 109 -15.65 0.99 7.85
C GLN A 109 -15.03 1.30 9.24
N TYR A 110 -15.05 0.33 10.17
CA TYR A 110 -14.55 0.50 11.53
C TYR A 110 -13.18 -0.15 11.78
N THR A 111 -12.61 -0.85 10.79
CA THR A 111 -11.28 -1.45 10.90
C THR A 111 -10.22 -0.41 10.55
N LYS A 112 -9.07 -0.46 11.26
CA LYS A 112 -7.94 0.42 10.96
C LYS A 112 -7.44 0.14 9.54
N LYS A 113 -7.31 1.20 8.74
CA LYS A 113 -6.81 1.14 7.38
C LYS A 113 -5.51 1.93 7.25
N ILE A 114 -4.59 1.41 6.44
CA ILE A 114 -3.37 2.08 5.99
C ILE A 114 -3.39 2.02 4.46
N TYR A 115 -3.10 3.14 3.82
CA TYR A 115 -3.11 3.35 2.39
C TYR A 115 -1.75 3.89 1.94
N ILE A 116 -1.26 3.34 0.84
CA ILE A 116 -0.22 3.97 0.03
C ILE A 116 -0.78 4.15 -1.38
N PRO A 117 -0.36 5.20 -2.11
CA PRO A 117 -0.77 5.41 -3.48
C PRO A 117 0.01 4.51 -4.45
N GLY A 118 -0.64 4.11 -5.54
CA GLY A 118 0.01 3.62 -6.75
C GLY A 118 0.11 4.71 -7.83
N ASP A 119 0.58 4.35 -9.01
CA ASP A 119 0.68 5.27 -10.15
C ASP A 119 -0.69 5.63 -10.73
N ASN A 120 -1.69 4.76 -10.65
CA ASN A 120 -3.06 5.15 -11.03
C ASN A 120 -3.63 6.23 -10.11
N ASP A 121 -3.19 6.30 -8.86
CA ASP A 121 -3.68 7.29 -7.90
C ASP A 121 -3.04 8.68 -8.10
N ILE A 122 -1.72 8.72 -8.37
CA ILE A 122 -0.94 9.97 -8.33
C ILE A 122 -0.01 10.21 -9.53
N GLY A 123 0.05 9.28 -10.48
CA GLY A 123 0.93 9.27 -11.64
C GLY A 123 2.30 8.70 -11.31
N GLY A 124 3.17 8.65 -12.32
CA GLY A 124 4.51 8.05 -12.20
C GLY A 124 4.87 7.13 -13.37
N GLU A 125 3.89 6.78 -14.22
CA GLU A 125 4.10 5.93 -15.38
C GLU A 125 4.04 6.70 -16.71
N GLY A 126 5.02 6.45 -17.58
CA GLY A 126 5.01 6.91 -18.97
C GLY A 126 4.91 8.44 -19.11
N ARG A 127 3.78 8.92 -19.64
CA ARG A 127 3.50 10.36 -19.84
C ARG A 127 2.66 10.96 -18.72
N ASP A 128 2.21 10.14 -17.77
CA ASP A 128 1.41 10.60 -16.67
C ASP A 128 2.30 11.03 -15.51
N PHE A 129 2.68 12.31 -15.53
CA PHE A 129 3.62 12.83 -14.55
C PHE A 129 2.99 12.87 -13.16
N ARG A 130 3.76 12.37 -12.20
CA ARG A 130 3.49 12.57 -10.78
C ARG A 130 3.70 14.04 -10.42
N THR A 131 2.68 14.69 -9.90
CA THR A 131 2.73 16.12 -9.54
C THR A 131 2.33 16.34 -8.10
N HIS A 132 2.80 17.43 -7.50
CA HIS A 132 2.46 17.78 -6.13
C HIS A 132 0.94 17.91 -5.92
N LYS A 133 0.21 18.44 -6.91
CA LYS A 133 -1.26 18.52 -6.86
C LYS A 133 -1.91 17.15 -6.67
N LYS A 134 -1.44 16.13 -7.40
CA LYS A 134 -1.98 14.76 -7.30
C LYS A 134 -1.68 14.12 -5.95
N GLU A 135 -0.46 14.32 -5.46
CA GLU A 135 -0.04 13.88 -4.12
C GLU A 135 -0.90 14.52 -3.02
N GLU A 136 -1.06 15.85 -3.04
CA GLU A 136 -1.87 16.58 -2.07
C GLU A 136 -3.34 16.12 -2.11
N ARG A 137 -3.87 15.89 -3.31
CA ARG A 137 -5.22 15.37 -3.48
C ARG A 137 -5.38 13.99 -2.87
N PHE A 138 -4.43 13.08 -3.09
CA PHE A 138 -4.44 11.77 -2.47
C PHE A 138 -4.42 11.88 -0.94
N VAL A 139 -3.45 12.63 -0.40
CA VAL A 139 -3.29 12.83 1.06
C VAL A 139 -4.54 13.44 1.70
N LYS A 140 -5.21 14.36 1.00
CA LYS A 140 -6.44 15.00 1.47
C LYS A 140 -7.60 14.00 1.69
N HIS A 141 -7.68 12.94 0.90
CA HIS A 141 -8.80 11.99 0.94
C HIS A 141 -8.44 10.69 1.66
N PHE A 142 -7.20 10.22 1.53
CA PHE A 142 -6.72 8.99 2.16
C PHE A 142 -5.82 9.31 3.36
N GLU A 143 -4.51 9.20 3.20
CA GLU A 143 -3.55 9.51 4.25
C GLU A 143 -2.19 9.94 3.69
N ASN A 144 -1.28 10.35 4.58
CA ASN A 144 0.10 10.66 4.23
C ASN A 144 0.78 9.47 3.55
N MET A 145 1.44 9.72 2.42
CA MET A 145 2.09 8.69 1.59
C MET A 145 3.35 8.10 2.23
N THR A 146 4.01 8.84 3.12
CA THR A 146 5.21 8.39 3.85
C THR A 146 5.02 8.56 5.35
N GLY A 147 5.86 7.85 6.12
CA GLY A 147 5.88 7.94 7.58
C GLY A 147 5.61 6.61 8.25
N VAL A 148 5.24 6.65 9.53
CA VAL A 148 5.03 5.45 10.35
C VAL A 148 3.61 5.45 10.90
N SER A 149 2.92 4.33 10.73
CA SER A 149 1.63 4.07 11.35
C SER A 149 1.81 2.95 12.38
N THR A 150 1.60 3.24 13.67
CA THR A 150 1.66 2.22 14.73
C THR A 150 0.29 1.59 14.93
N PHE A 151 0.25 0.27 15.10
CA PHE A 151 -0.91 -0.44 15.64
C PHE A 151 -0.46 -1.54 16.63
N GLY A 152 -0.88 -1.41 17.88
CA GLY A 152 -0.39 -2.27 18.96
C GLY A 152 1.13 -2.14 19.14
N PHE A 153 1.84 -3.26 19.04
CA PHE A 153 3.30 -3.33 19.12
C PHE A 153 3.99 -3.33 17.73
N ILE A 154 3.22 -3.21 16.65
CA ILE A 154 3.73 -3.25 15.27
C ILE A 154 3.77 -1.83 14.70
N ASP A 155 4.91 -1.49 14.10
CA ASP A 155 5.11 -0.24 13.38
C ASP A 155 5.14 -0.50 11.87
N TYR A 156 4.21 0.10 11.14
CA TYR A 156 4.11 0.02 9.68
C TYR A 156 4.81 1.23 9.06
N ILE A 157 5.88 0.98 8.30
CA ILE A 157 6.66 2.04 7.66
C ILE A 157 6.20 2.19 6.22
N LYS A 158 5.68 3.37 5.88
CA LYS A 158 5.27 3.74 4.52
C LYS A 158 6.44 4.40 3.81
N LEU A 159 6.84 3.81 2.70
CA LEU A 159 7.95 4.25 1.88
C LEU A 159 7.46 4.58 0.48
N ASP A 160 7.99 5.67 -0.05
CA ASP A 160 7.71 6.15 -1.38
C ASP A 160 8.99 6.02 -2.21
N MET A 161 9.03 4.94 -3.01
CA MET A 161 10.25 4.49 -3.69
C MET A 161 10.39 5.04 -5.11
N GLN A 162 9.43 5.82 -5.62
CA GLN A 162 9.44 6.31 -6.99
C GLN A 162 10.20 7.64 -7.18
N PHE A 163 10.80 8.20 -6.12
CA PHE A 163 11.74 9.31 -6.26
C PHE A 163 13.09 8.79 -6.79
N PRO A 164 13.76 9.51 -7.72
CA PRO A 164 15.10 9.14 -8.20
C PRO A 164 16.13 9.13 -7.06
N GLU A 165 15.86 9.88 -5.99
CA GLU A 165 16.49 9.72 -4.70
C GLU A 165 15.45 9.10 -3.76
N PRO A 166 15.60 7.82 -3.35
CA PRO A 166 14.79 7.30 -2.27
C PRO A 166 14.86 8.28 -1.11
N ARG A 167 13.72 8.88 -0.73
CA ARG A 167 13.58 9.57 0.56
C ARG A 167 13.61 8.49 1.63
N PHE A 168 14.77 7.89 1.83
CA PHE A 168 15.09 7.15 3.02
C PHE A 168 14.88 8.14 4.14
N LEU A 169 13.81 7.95 4.93
CA LEU A 169 13.84 8.49 6.28
C LEU A 169 15.15 7.98 6.88
N GLU A 170 16.05 8.91 7.21
CA GLU A 170 17.31 8.53 7.82
C GLU A 170 17.00 7.57 8.96
N LYS A 171 17.79 6.50 9.10
CA LYS A 171 17.64 5.58 10.24
C LYS A 171 17.59 6.33 11.57
N ARG A 172 18.21 7.51 11.66
CA ARG A 172 18.15 8.43 12.81
C ARG A 172 16.80 9.12 12.99
N MET A 173 16.12 9.52 11.92
CA MET A 173 14.75 10.04 11.99
C MET A 173 13.74 8.94 12.30
N LEU A 174 13.91 7.74 11.73
CA LEU A 174 13.18 6.54 12.14
C LEU A 174 13.44 6.27 13.63
N ALA A 175 14.69 6.09 14.03
CA ALA A 175 15.07 5.84 15.42
C ALA A 175 14.63 6.94 16.39
N ALA A 176 14.63 8.22 15.99
CA ALA A 176 14.13 9.33 16.81
C ALA A 176 12.60 9.30 16.93
N SER A 177 11.87 8.94 15.86
CA SER A 177 10.43 8.68 15.93
C SER A 177 10.07 7.46 16.77
N PHE A 178 11.03 6.53 16.95
CA PHE A 178 10.96 5.35 17.81
C PHE A 178 11.71 5.51 19.15
N GLY A 179 12.28 6.68 19.44
CA GLY A 179 13.25 6.88 20.54
C GLY A 179 12.65 6.73 21.94
N ASN A 180 11.31 6.78 22.03
CA ASN A 180 10.58 6.51 23.26
C ASN A 180 10.08 5.06 23.39
N LYS A 181 10.22 4.23 22.34
CA LYS A 181 9.79 2.81 22.32
C LYS A 181 10.96 1.82 22.37
N LEU A 182 12.10 2.19 21.81
CA LEU A 182 13.34 1.44 22.02
C LEU A 182 13.93 1.96 23.33
N GLY A 183 14.00 1.10 24.35
CA GLY A 183 14.54 1.45 25.67
C GLY A 183 15.93 2.12 25.60
N PRO A 184 16.42 2.68 26.72
CA PRO A 184 17.57 3.58 26.74
C PRO A 184 18.74 3.01 25.94
N GLU A 185 19.30 3.84 25.06
CA GLU A 185 20.45 3.53 24.21
C GLU A 185 21.46 2.70 25.01
N ILE A 186 21.74 1.48 24.54
CA ILE A 186 22.85 0.70 25.09
C ILE A 186 24.11 1.55 24.87
N PRO A 187 24.80 1.98 25.94
CA PRO A 187 25.97 2.83 25.79
C PRO A 187 26.98 2.11 24.92
N SER A 188 27.46 2.79 23.88
CA SER A 188 28.58 2.33 23.07
C SER A 188 29.79 2.14 23.98
N LYS A 189 30.02 0.91 24.44
CA LYS A 189 31.26 0.56 25.12
C LYS A 189 32.35 0.37 24.06
N ILE A 190 33.23 1.39 24.05
CA ILE A 190 34.69 1.40 23.80
C ILE A 190 35.25 0.18 23.06
#